data_AF-A0A7J0CNW9-F1
#
_entry.id   AF-A0A7J0CNW9-F1
#
_cell.length_a   1.000
_cell.length_b   1.000
_cell.length_c   1.000
_cell.angle_alpha   90.00
_cell.angle_beta   90.00
_cell.angle_gamma   90.00
#
_symmetry.space_group_name_H-M   'P 1'
#
loop_
_entity.id
_entity.type
_entity.pdbx_description
1 polymer ?
#
loop_
_entity_poly.entity_id
_entity_poly.type
_entity_poly.pdbx_seq_one_letter_code
_entity_poly.pdbx_strand_id
1 'polypeptide(L)'
;MLVLVAPGQGAQTPGFLTPWLDLPGAADRIAAWSDAIGLDLAHYGTQADADEIRDTAVAQPLLVAAGLLSAAALDAPSPDVVAGHSVGEITAAAIAGVIGDEAALRFVRTRGSAWPRPPRSPRPVWRPCSAATPPSRSRTWRSSA
;
A
#
# COMPACT_ATOMS: atom_id res chain seq x y z
N MET A 1 -22.59 0.15 -10.47
CA MET A 1 -21.63 1.00 -9.76
C MET A 1 -20.53 0.12 -9.20
N LEU A 2 -19.31 0.25 -9.72
CA LEU A 2 -18.10 -0.46 -9.28
C LEU A 2 -17.19 0.52 -8.54
N VAL A 3 -16.76 0.13 -7.33
CA VAL A 3 -15.80 0.90 -6.53
C VAL A 3 -14.57 0.05 -6.27
N LEU A 4 -13.38 0.56 -6.62
CA LEU A 4 -12.11 -0.10 -6.31
C LEU A 4 -11.39 0.64 -5.17
N VAL A 5 -10.99 -0.10 -4.15
CA VAL A 5 -10.28 0.46 -2.98
C VAL A 5 -8.93 -0.21 -2.83
N ALA A 6 -7.86 0.58 -2.90
CA ALA A 6 -6.49 0.11 -2.77
C ALA A 6 -5.99 0.26 -1.32
N PRO A 7 -5.56 -0.84 -0.67
CA PRO A 7 -5.09 -0.78 0.71
C PRO A 7 -3.73 -0.09 0.82
N GLY A 8 -3.39 0.33 2.05
CA GLY A 8 -2.07 0.86 2.37
C GLY A 8 -1.05 -0.21 2.78
N GLN A 9 0.08 0.25 3.30
CA GLN A 9 1.12 -0.64 3.84
C GLN A 9 0.60 -1.47 5.02
N GLY A 10 0.96 -2.74 5.05
CA GLY A 10 0.48 -3.75 6.01
C GLY A 10 -0.39 -4.83 5.37
N ALA A 11 -0.82 -4.64 4.13
CA ALA A 11 -1.58 -5.64 3.36
C ALA A 11 -0.69 -6.73 2.73
N GLN A 12 0.63 -6.52 2.65
CA GLN A 12 1.56 -7.48 2.07
C GLN A 12 1.82 -8.68 2.99
N THR A 13 1.91 -9.86 2.41
CA THR A 13 2.30 -11.12 3.07
C THR A 13 3.36 -11.83 2.23
N PRO A 14 4.28 -12.61 2.82
CA PRO A 14 5.28 -13.35 2.03
C PRO A 14 4.63 -14.21 0.94
N GLY A 15 5.20 -14.21 -0.25
CA GLY A 15 4.72 -15.01 -1.38
C GLY A 15 3.42 -14.55 -2.04
N PHE A 16 2.85 -13.40 -1.65
CA PHE A 16 1.53 -12.99 -2.14
C PHE A 16 1.45 -12.69 -3.64
N LEU A 17 2.59 -12.44 -4.30
CA LEU A 17 2.65 -12.18 -5.74
C LEU A 17 2.70 -13.46 -6.58
N THR A 18 3.07 -14.61 -5.99
CA THR A 18 3.25 -15.89 -6.69
C THR A 18 2.07 -16.26 -7.61
N PRO A 19 0.81 -16.32 -7.12
CA PRO A 19 -0.31 -16.71 -7.99
C PRO A 19 -0.62 -15.69 -9.09
N TRP A 20 -0.14 -14.44 -8.96
CA TRP A 20 -0.34 -13.42 -9.98
C TRP A 20 0.60 -13.60 -11.17
N LEU A 21 1.80 -14.14 -10.95
CA LEU A 21 2.79 -14.33 -12.01
C LEU A 21 2.38 -15.41 -13.02
N ASP A 22 1.46 -16.31 -12.64
CA ASP A 22 0.89 -17.33 -13.52
C ASP A 22 -0.13 -16.75 -14.53
N LEU A 23 -0.58 -15.50 -14.33
CA LEU A 23 -1.51 -14.86 -15.25
C LEU A 23 -0.80 -14.44 -16.55
N PRO A 24 -1.48 -14.54 -17.72
CA PRO A 24 -0.88 -14.16 -19.00
C PRO A 24 -0.31 -12.74 -19.00
N GLY A 25 0.99 -12.61 -19.31
CA GLY A 25 1.69 -11.33 -19.39
C GLY A 25 2.00 -10.64 -18.06
N ALA A 26 1.59 -11.20 -16.92
CA ALA A 26 1.86 -10.61 -15.61
C ALA A 26 3.35 -10.65 -15.25
N ALA A 27 4.03 -11.77 -15.51
CA ALA A 27 5.46 -11.91 -15.29
C ALA A 27 6.28 -10.89 -16.10
N ASP A 28 5.96 -10.72 -17.39
CA ASP A 28 6.64 -9.75 -18.26
C ASP A 28 6.43 -8.31 -17.78
N ARG A 29 5.20 -7.98 -17.33
CA ARG A 29 4.88 -6.67 -16.77
C ARG A 29 5.65 -6.39 -15.49
N ILE A 30 5.73 -7.38 -14.58
CA ILE A 30 6.52 -7.28 -13.35
C ILE A 30 8.01 -7.11 -13.66
N ALA A 31 8.54 -7.82 -14.65
CA ALA A 31 9.93 -7.67 -15.07
C ALA A 31 10.20 -6.24 -15.58
N ALA A 32 9.36 -5.74 -16.50
CA ALA A 32 9.50 -4.39 -17.05
C ALA A 32 9.41 -3.30 -15.95
N TRP A 33 8.50 -3.47 -14.99
CA TRP A 33 8.38 -2.57 -13.85
C TRP A 33 9.58 -2.65 -12.90
N SER A 34 10.12 -3.86 -12.69
CA SER A 34 11.31 -4.07 -11.86
C SER A 34 12.51 -3.31 -12.44
N ASP A 35 12.70 -3.41 -13.76
CA ASP A 35 13.74 -2.69 -14.50
C ASP A 35 13.54 -1.17 -14.41
N ALA A 36 12.31 -0.70 -14.57
CA ALA A 36 12.00 0.72 -14.55
C ALA A 36 12.35 1.39 -13.20
N ILE A 37 12.20 0.68 -12.07
CA ILE A 37 12.42 1.24 -10.73
C ILE A 37 13.68 0.74 -10.03
N GLY A 38 14.42 -0.20 -10.64
CA GLY A 38 15.62 -0.81 -10.06
C GLY A 38 15.32 -1.57 -8.77
N LEU A 39 14.22 -2.33 -8.72
CA LEU A 39 13.82 -3.18 -7.60
C LEU A 39 13.22 -4.48 -8.14
N ASP A 40 13.75 -5.63 -7.73
CA ASP A 40 13.25 -6.94 -8.16
C ASP A 40 11.91 -7.29 -7.51
N LEU A 41 10.82 -6.83 -8.12
CA LEU A 41 9.46 -7.04 -7.62
C LEU A 41 9.07 -8.52 -7.63
N ALA A 42 9.61 -9.32 -8.55
CA ALA A 42 9.35 -10.76 -8.60
C ALA A 42 9.97 -11.46 -7.39
N HIS A 43 11.23 -11.17 -7.07
CA HIS A 43 11.89 -11.70 -5.88
C HIS A 43 11.15 -11.28 -4.61
N TYR A 44 10.89 -9.99 -4.41
CA TYR A 44 10.25 -9.49 -3.19
C TYR A 44 8.79 -9.94 -3.04
N GLY A 45 8.09 -10.16 -4.16
CA GLY A 45 6.72 -10.64 -4.15
C GLY A 45 6.58 -12.15 -3.91
N THR A 46 7.64 -12.94 -4.10
CA THR A 46 7.57 -14.41 -4.11
C THR A 46 8.47 -15.10 -3.07
N GLN A 47 9.73 -14.66 -2.93
CA GLN A 47 10.74 -15.35 -2.12
C GLN A 47 11.11 -14.62 -0.83
N ALA A 48 10.98 -13.29 -0.83
CA ALA A 48 11.39 -12.48 0.32
C ALA A 48 10.54 -12.75 1.56
N ASP A 49 11.18 -12.63 2.72
CA ASP A 49 10.53 -12.89 4.00
C ASP A 49 9.68 -11.70 4.49
N ALA A 50 9.00 -11.90 5.62
CA ALA A 50 8.11 -10.89 6.19
C ALA A 50 8.83 -9.62 6.69
N ASP A 51 10.13 -9.69 7.00
CA ASP A 51 10.92 -8.54 7.43
C ASP A 51 11.45 -7.73 6.24
N GLU A 52 11.85 -8.40 5.17
CA GLU A 52 12.26 -7.75 3.92
C GLU A 52 11.11 -6.95 3.31
N ILE A 53 9.92 -7.55 3.19
CA ILE A 53 8.74 -6.86 2.64
C ILE A 53 8.09 -5.87 3.62
N ARG A 54 8.64 -5.72 4.83
CA ARG A 54 8.26 -4.64 5.77
C ARG A 54 9.06 -3.37 5.56
N ASP A 55 10.23 -3.46 4.92
CA ASP A 55 11.00 -2.26 4.59
C ASP A 55 10.16 -1.37 3.68
N THR A 56 9.95 -0.11 4.09
CA THR A 56 9.12 0.86 3.36
C THR A 56 9.57 1.03 1.90
N ALA A 57 10.88 0.93 1.63
CA ALA A 57 11.45 1.05 0.29
C ALA A 57 11.12 -0.15 -0.63
N VAL A 58 10.73 -1.28 -0.04
CA VAL A 58 10.29 -2.51 -0.72
C VAL A 58 8.77 -2.59 -0.73
N ALA A 59 8.14 -2.44 0.43
CA ALA A 59 6.72 -2.61 0.66
C ALA A 59 5.87 -1.71 -0.23
N GLN A 60 6.24 -0.43 -0.35
CA GLN A 60 5.41 0.53 -1.06
C GLN A 60 5.36 0.25 -2.58
N PRO A 61 6.50 0.11 -3.31
CA PRO A 61 6.46 -0.30 -4.72
C PRO A 61 5.79 -1.64 -4.95
N LEU A 62 6.04 -2.62 -4.07
CA LEU A 62 5.49 -3.96 -4.19
C LEU A 62 3.95 -3.98 -4.09
N LEU A 63 3.39 -3.20 -3.16
CA LEU A 63 1.94 -3.05 -3.02
C LEU A 63 1.29 -2.33 -4.19
N VAL A 64 1.95 -1.29 -4.74
CA VAL A 64 1.43 -0.58 -5.92
C VAL A 64 1.43 -1.51 -7.12
N ALA A 65 2.54 -2.20 -7.40
CA ALA A 65 2.63 -3.16 -8.50
C ALA A 65 1.56 -4.26 -8.40
N ALA A 66 1.39 -4.86 -7.22
CA ALA A 66 0.36 -5.87 -7.00
C ALA A 66 -1.05 -5.30 -7.23
N GLY A 67 -1.36 -4.10 -6.73
CA GLY A 67 -2.65 -3.48 -6.93
C GLY A 67 -2.97 -3.17 -8.40
N LEU A 68 -1.97 -2.77 -9.19
CA LEU A 68 -2.10 -2.56 -10.63
C LEU A 68 -2.33 -3.87 -11.39
N LEU A 69 -1.61 -4.94 -11.04
CA LEU A 69 -1.89 -6.27 -11.58
C LEU A 69 -3.30 -6.74 -11.25
N SER A 70 -3.73 -6.55 -10.00
CA SER A 70 -5.08 -6.91 -9.57
C SER A 70 -6.14 -6.15 -10.35
N ALA A 71 -5.97 -4.84 -10.55
CA ALA A 71 -6.89 -4.05 -11.34
C ALA A 71 -6.93 -4.49 -12.82
N ALA A 72 -5.79 -4.81 -13.41
CA ALA A 72 -5.73 -5.27 -14.80
C ALA A 72 -6.31 -6.68 -15.01
N ALA A 73 -6.36 -7.51 -13.97
CA ALA A 73 -6.98 -8.83 -14.01
C ALA A 73 -8.52 -8.78 -13.89
N LEU A 74 -9.07 -7.66 -13.41
CA LEU A 74 -10.50 -7.42 -13.45
C LEU A 74 -10.85 -7.04 -14.88
N ASP A 75 -11.33 -8.01 -15.67
CA ASP A 75 -11.88 -7.82 -17.01
C ASP A 75 -13.22 -7.04 -16.94
N ALA A 76 -13.15 -5.83 -16.39
CA ALA A 76 -14.27 -5.02 -15.95
C ALA A 76 -14.20 -3.62 -16.60
N PRO A 77 -15.37 -2.96 -16.80
CA PRO A 77 -15.39 -1.57 -17.22
C PRO A 77 -14.66 -0.69 -16.20
N SER A 78 -14.19 0.47 -16.68
CA SER A 78 -13.57 1.50 -15.84
C SER A 78 -14.40 1.75 -14.57
N PRO A 79 -13.80 1.68 -13.37
CA PRO A 79 -14.54 1.84 -12.12
C PRO A 79 -15.18 3.23 -12.04
N ASP A 80 -16.37 3.31 -11.44
CA ASP A 80 -17.06 4.59 -11.23
C ASP A 80 -16.35 5.43 -10.16
N VAL A 81 -15.77 4.76 -9.15
CA VAL A 81 -15.05 5.38 -8.04
C VAL A 81 -13.80 4.57 -7.72
N VAL A 82 -12.71 5.28 -7.46
CA VAL A 82 -11.50 4.71 -6.87
C VAL A 82 -11.15 5.44 -5.58
N ALA A 83 -10.61 4.69 -4.62
CA ALA A 83 -10.06 5.25 -3.39
C ALA A 83 -8.82 4.47 -2.98
N GLY A 84 -7.95 5.09 -2.20
CA GLY A 84 -6.78 4.43 -1.66
C GLY A 84 -6.47 4.92 -0.26
N HIS A 85 -5.82 4.09 0.54
CA HIS A 85 -5.34 4.49 1.86
C HIS A 85 -3.82 4.67 1.83
N SER A 86 -3.33 5.90 2.03
CA SER A 86 -1.89 6.22 2.11
C SER A 86 -1.10 5.84 0.85
N VAL A 87 -0.35 4.73 0.84
CA VAL A 87 0.33 4.28 -0.40
C VAL A 87 -0.67 3.78 -1.45
N GLY A 88 -1.81 3.25 -1.02
CA GLY A 88 -2.88 2.82 -1.92
C GLY A 88 -3.48 3.96 -2.75
N GLU A 89 -3.35 5.23 -2.32
CA GLU A 89 -3.78 6.39 -3.13
C GLU A 89 -3.04 6.45 -4.47
N ILE A 90 -1.80 5.96 -4.52
CA ILE A 90 -0.99 5.94 -5.74
C ILE A 90 -1.52 4.90 -6.73
N THR A 91 -1.89 3.72 -6.24
CA THR A 91 -2.58 2.70 -7.04
C THR A 91 -3.92 3.23 -7.54
N ALA A 92 -4.71 3.88 -6.69
CA ALA A 92 -6.01 4.45 -7.07
C ALA A 92 -5.86 5.53 -8.15
N ALA A 93 -4.88 6.44 -8.00
CA ALA A 93 -4.59 7.48 -9.00
C ALA A 93 -4.18 6.88 -10.35
N ALA A 94 -3.43 5.79 -10.35
CA ALA A 94 -3.03 5.08 -11.56
C ALA A 94 -4.22 4.37 -12.24
N ILE A 95 -5.06 3.67 -11.47
CA ILE A 95 -6.29 3.06 -11.99
C ILE A 95 -7.24 4.11 -12.59
N ALA A 96 -7.32 5.31 -12.00
CA ALA A 96 -8.09 6.44 -12.54
C ALA A 96 -7.46 7.10 -13.79
N GLY A 97 -6.26 6.68 -14.21
CA GLY A 97 -5.55 7.27 -15.35
C GLY A 97 -4.95 8.66 -15.10
N VAL A 98 -4.88 9.11 -13.84
CA VAL A 98 -4.27 10.41 -13.48
C VAL A 98 -2.74 10.36 -13.64
N ILE A 99 -2.15 9.21 -13.37
CA ILE A 99 -0.72 8.91 -13.53
C ILE A 99 -0.57 7.55 -14.21
N GLY A 100 0.37 7.41 -15.14
CA GLY A 100 0.62 6.10 -15.76
C GLY A 100 1.33 5.14 -14.81
N ASP A 101 1.16 3.83 -15.02
CA ASP A 101 1.70 2.76 -14.17
C ASP A 101 3.19 2.92 -13.85
N GLU A 102 4.03 3.11 -14.88
CA GLU A 102 5.47 3.26 -14.70
C GLU A 102 5.81 4.52 -13.88
N ALA A 103 5.13 5.64 -14.15
CA ALA A 103 5.34 6.88 -13.40
C ALA A 103 4.89 6.74 -11.93
N ALA A 104 3.80 6.02 -11.68
CA ALA A 104 3.31 5.69 -10.34
C ALA A 104 4.35 4.85 -9.58
N LEU A 105 4.93 3.85 -10.25
CA LEU A 105 5.97 2.98 -9.69
C LEU A 105 7.28 3.74 -9.40
N ARG A 106 7.73 4.59 -10.32
CA ARG A 106 8.90 5.47 -10.09
C ARG A 106 8.65 6.44 -8.93
N PHE A 107 7.46 7.03 -8.86
CA PHE A 107 7.08 7.93 -7.78
C PHE A 107 7.11 7.21 -6.42
N VAL A 108 6.46 6.04 -6.32
CA VAL A 108 6.40 5.30 -5.05
C VAL A 108 7.75 4.72 -4.65
N ARG A 109 8.63 4.39 -5.61
CA ARG A 109 10.02 4.03 -5.33
C ARG A 109 10.75 5.16 -4.62
N THR A 110 10.70 6.38 -5.16
CA THR A 110 11.29 7.56 -4.52
C THR A 110 10.68 7.83 -3.15
N ARG A 111 9.34 7.74 -3.04
CA ARG A 111 8.62 7.92 -1.77
C ARG A 111 9.05 6.92 -0.71
N GLY A 112 9.16 5.64 -1.08
CA GLY A 112 9.54 4.56 -0.16
C GLY A 112 10.99 4.68 0.30
N SER A 113 11.90 5.06 -0.60
CA SER A 113 13.33 5.24 -0.30
C SER A 113 13.64 6.51 0.47
N ALA A 114 12.78 7.54 0.38
CA ALA A 114 12.95 8.78 1.15
C ALA A 114 12.66 8.59 2.65
N TRP A 115 11.94 7.53 3.03
CA TRP A 115 11.72 7.20 4.44
C TRP A 115 12.81 6.27 4.96
N PRO A 116 13.51 6.63 6.05
CA PRO A 116 14.42 5.70 6.68
C PRO A 116 13.65 4.48 7.20
N ARG A 117 14.26 3.30 7.11
CA ARG A 117 13.70 2.07 7.69
C ARG A 117 13.35 2.34 9.15
N PRO A 118 12.08 2.25 9.56
CA PRO A 118 11.72 2.48 10.96
C PRO A 118 12.45 1.45 11.83
N PRO A 119 12.85 1.82 13.07
CA PRO A 119 13.46 0.86 13.99
C PRO A 119 12.51 -0.33 14.19
N ARG A 120 13.06 -1.51 14.49
CA ARG A 120 12.28 -2.70 14.85
C ARG A 120 11.45 -2.39 16.11
N SER A 121 10.24 -1.88 15.92
CA SER A 121 9.26 -1.68 16.98
C SER A 121 8.23 -2.82 16.91
N PRO A 122 7.67 -3.26 18.06
CA PRO A 122 6.52 -4.14 18.05
C PRO A 122 5.40 -3.53 17.19
N ARG A 123 4.60 -4.39 16.54
CA ARG A 123 3.52 -3.96 15.63
C ARG A 123 2.73 -2.84 16.29
N PRO A 124 2.49 -1.70 15.62
CA PRO A 124 1.52 -0.73 16.12
C PRO A 124 0.20 -1.48 16.30
N VAL A 125 -0.16 -1.70 17.56
CA VAL A 125 -1.41 -2.34 17.91
C VAL A 125 -2.48 -1.32 17.60
N TRP A 126 -3.36 -1.66 16.66
CA TRP A 126 -4.61 -0.94 16.50
C TRP A 126 -5.29 -0.90 17.85
N ARG A 127 -5.25 0.26 18.50
CA ARG A 127 -6.01 0.48 19.72
C ARG A 127 -7.44 0.73 19.26
N PRO A 128 -8.39 -0.19 19.50
CA PRO A 128 -9.78 0.17 19.33
C PRO A 128 -10.00 1.44 20.12
N CYS A 129 -10.73 2.39 19.54
CA CYS A 129 -11.18 3.55 20.30
C CYS A 129 -12.15 3.01 21.34
N SER A 130 -11.63 2.63 22.52
CA SER A 130 -12.46 2.35 23.68
C SER A 130 -13.28 3.61 23.88
N ALA A 131 -14.61 3.49 23.81
CA ALA A 131 -15.51 4.59 24.14
C ALA A 131 -15.01 5.21 25.44
N ALA A 132 -14.37 6.37 25.33
CA ALA A 132 -13.89 7.06 26.50
C ALA A 132 -15.15 7.38 27.30
N THR A 133 -15.34 6.73 28.44
CA THR A 133 -16.29 7.22 29.44
C THR A 133 -15.91 8.68 29.66
N PRO A 134 -16.78 9.65 29.33
CA PRO A 134 -16.42 11.05 29.48
C PRO A 134 -16.04 11.26 30.95
N PRO A 135 -14.94 11.98 31.24
CA PRO A 135 -14.58 12.24 32.63
C PRO A 135 -15.77 12.95 33.30
N SER A 136 -16.21 12.43 34.44
CA SER A 136 -17.26 13.05 35.24
C SER A 136 -16.83 14.49 35.55
N ARG A 137 -17.54 15.46 34.97
CA ARG A 137 -17.29 16.88 35.24
C ARG A 137 -17.66 17.18 36.68
N SER A 138 -16.68 17.13 37.58
CA SER A 138 -16.72 17.81 38.87
C SER A 138 -15.40 18.54 39.10
N ARG A 139 -15.14 19.55 38.27
CA ARG A 139 -14.26 20.67 38.65
C ARG A 139 -15.14 21.88 38.89
N THR A 140 -15.44 22.11 40.16
CA THR A 140 -15.90 23.41 40.64
C THR A 140 -14.77 24.42 40.36
N TRP A 141 -15.06 25.37 39.48
CA TRP A 141 -14.25 26.58 39.35
C TRP A 141 -14.51 27.43 40.61
N ARG A 142 -13.58 27.46 41.57
CA ARG A 142 -13.51 28.55 42.54
C ARG A 142 -12.84 29.73 41.85
N SER A 143 -13.62 30.74 41.52
CA SER A 143 -13.12 32.08 41.23
C SER A 143 -12.73 32.73 42.56
N SER A 144 -11.43 32.97 42.75
CA SER A 144 -10.96 33.92 43.76
C SER A 144 -10.86 35.28 43.08
N ALA A 145 -11.68 36.21 43.57
CA ALA A 145 -11.49 37.65 43.41
C ALA A 145 -10.43 38.15 44.38
#